data_AF-A0A838LED7-F1
#
_entry.id   AF-A0A838LED7-F1
#
_cell.length_a   1.000
_cell.length_b   1.000
_cell.length_c   1.000
_cell.angle_alpha   90.00
_cell.angle_beta   90.00
_cell.angle_gamma   90.00
#
_symmetry.space_group_name_H-M   'P 1'
#
loop_
_entity.id
_entity.type
_entity.pdbx_description
1 polymer ?
#
loop_
_entity_poly.entity_id
_entity_poly.type
_entity_poly.pdbx_seq_one_letter_code
_entity_poly.pdbx_strand_id
1 'polypeptide(L)'
;MTSPMQIVHDLSALHPGTIYWVPAVEAPERGWAGLAGSHRGSRYLIDAETLRPGHDGFPAFGSRSDCLRWIMANQRAISEGAPGAHVHAARLDAWMLGLDAI
;
A
#
# COMPACT_ATOMS: atom_id res chain seq x y z
N MET A 1 14.94 -13.67 -11.70
CA MET A 1 15.50 -12.80 -10.66
C MET A 1 14.33 -12.08 -10.01
N THR A 2 14.05 -12.37 -8.74
CA THR A 2 13.04 -11.66 -7.96
C THR A 2 13.61 -10.29 -7.60
N SER A 3 13.01 -9.19 -8.08
CA SER A 3 13.47 -7.85 -7.69
C SER A 3 13.30 -7.70 -6.17
N PRO A 4 14.35 -7.29 -5.44
CA PRO A 4 14.26 -7.13 -4.00
C PRO A 4 13.22 -6.06 -3.65
N MET A 5 12.50 -6.29 -2.56
CA MET A 5 11.63 -5.29 -1.93
C MET A 5 12.45 -4.05 -1.62
N GLN A 6 11.97 -2.87 -2.04
CA GLN A 6 12.55 -1.57 -1.67
C GLN A 6 11.54 -0.78 -0.84
N ILE A 7 12.01 -0.04 0.16
CA ILE A 7 11.16 0.88 0.94
C ILE A 7 11.24 2.26 0.29
N VAL A 8 10.08 2.86 0.01
CA VAL A 8 9.94 4.09 -0.76
C VAL A 8 9.45 5.21 0.13
N HIS A 9 10.32 6.19 0.40
CA HIS A 9 9.96 7.44 1.08
C HIS A 9 9.74 8.59 0.10
N ASP A 10 10.37 8.51 -1.08
CA ASP A 10 10.23 9.47 -2.17
C ASP A 10 10.08 8.70 -3.49
N LEU A 11 9.07 9.06 -4.28
CA LEU A 11 8.82 8.46 -5.60
C LEU A 11 9.99 8.69 -6.56
N SER A 12 10.82 9.72 -6.35
CA SER A 12 12.02 9.98 -7.16
C SER A 12 13.05 8.84 -7.07
N ALA A 13 12.99 7.99 -6.04
CA ALA A 13 13.86 6.82 -5.88
C ALA A 13 13.47 5.65 -6.81
N LEU A 14 12.29 5.69 -7.42
CA LEU A 14 11.80 4.63 -8.30
C LEU A 14 12.32 4.80 -9.72
N HIS A 15 12.64 3.68 -10.38
CA HIS A 15 13.12 3.72 -11.76
C HIS A 15 11.94 4.02 -12.71
N PRO A 16 12.00 5.10 -13.50
CA PRO A 16 10.96 5.41 -14.47
C PRO A 16 10.76 4.25 -15.46
N GLY A 17 9.49 3.98 -15.82
CA GLY A 17 9.13 2.90 -16.74
C GLY A 17 9.11 1.51 -16.11
N THR A 18 9.51 1.35 -14.85
CA THR A 18 9.33 0.10 -14.10
C THR A 18 7.94 0.04 -13.49
N ILE A 19 7.25 -1.09 -13.65
CA ILE A 19 5.99 -1.35 -12.94
C ILE A 19 6.33 -1.78 -11.50
N TYR A 20 5.74 -1.08 -10.54
CA TYR A 20 5.83 -1.40 -9.13
C TYR A 20 4.46 -1.80 -8.58
N TRP A 21 4.48 -2.77 -7.68
CA TRP A 21 3.32 -3.23 -6.92
C TRP A 21 3.48 -2.84 -5.47
N VAL A 22 2.41 -2.33 -4.85
CA VAL A 22 2.43 -1.80 -3.48
C VAL A 22 1.21 -2.29 -2.70
N PRO A 23 1.34 -2.50 -1.38
CA PRO A 23 0.19 -2.76 -0.52
C PRO A 23 -0.60 -1.46 -0.35
N ALA A 24 -1.86 -1.49 -0.77
CA ALA A 24 -2.71 -0.32 -0.87
C ALA A 24 -4.08 -0.56 -0.23
N VAL A 25 -4.72 0.53 0.18
CA VAL A 25 -6.01 0.50 0.87
C VAL A 25 -6.80 1.78 0.64
N GLU A 26 -8.13 1.64 0.51
CA GLU A 26 -9.05 2.77 0.61
C GLU A 26 -9.66 2.82 2.01
N ALA A 27 -9.77 4.01 2.58
CA ALA A 27 -10.48 4.19 3.83
C ALA A 27 -11.96 3.81 3.65
N PRO A 28 -12.48 2.83 4.42
CA PRO A 28 -13.82 2.31 4.24
C PRO A 28 -14.91 3.32 4.63
N GLU A 29 -14.57 4.26 5.52
CA GLU A 29 -15.49 5.24 6.09
C GLU A 29 -14.78 6.54 6.46
N ARG A 30 -15.57 7.58 6.74
CA ARG A 30 -15.05 8.86 7.24
C ARG A 30 -14.65 8.72 8.70
N GLY A 31 -13.49 9.25 9.07
CA GLY A 31 -12.96 9.15 10.44
C GLY A 31 -12.53 7.74 10.79
N TRP A 32 -12.15 6.94 9.79
CA TRP A 32 -11.75 5.56 9.95
C TRP A 32 -10.62 5.40 10.97
N ALA A 33 -10.75 4.38 11.84
CA ALA A 33 -9.82 4.11 12.93
C ALA A 33 -8.37 3.84 12.49
N GLY A 34 -8.16 3.38 11.25
CA GLY A 34 -6.82 3.17 10.69
C GLY A 34 -6.04 4.47 10.50
N LEU A 35 -6.72 5.58 10.22
CA LEU A 35 -6.11 6.89 10.05
C LEU A 35 -7.10 8.03 10.38
N ALA A 36 -6.82 8.76 11.46
CA ALA A 36 -7.65 9.87 11.90
C ALA A 36 -7.76 10.97 10.83
N GLY A 37 -8.96 11.52 10.65
CA GLY A 37 -9.23 12.56 9.65
C GLY A 37 -9.40 12.04 8.22
N SER A 38 -9.33 10.73 7.99
CA SER A 38 -9.61 10.12 6.69
C SER A 38 -11.04 10.37 6.23
N HIS A 39 -11.22 10.44 4.90
CA HIS A 39 -12.52 10.42 4.25
C HIS A 39 -12.76 9.06 3.62
N ARG A 40 -14.03 8.67 3.47
CA ARG A 40 -14.38 7.44 2.75
C ARG A 40 -13.83 7.50 1.32
N GLY A 41 -13.17 6.43 0.88
CA GLY A 41 -12.54 6.34 -0.44
C GLY A 41 -11.20 7.05 -0.56
N SER A 42 -10.68 7.65 0.53
CA SER A 42 -9.32 8.17 0.53
C SER A 42 -8.31 7.02 0.36
N ARG A 43 -7.36 7.20 -0.57
CA ARG A 43 -6.36 6.20 -0.95
C ARG A 43 -5.10 6.36 -0.10
N TYR A 44 -4.64 5.24 0.47
CA TYR A 44 -3.42 5.16 1.27
C TYR A 44 -2.57 3.96 0.86
N LEU A 45 -1.29 4.00 1.22
CA LEU A 45 -0.37 2.88 1.11
C LEU A 45 -0.09 2.32 2.50
N ILE A 46 0.33 1.06 2.59
CA ILE A 46 0.73 0.47 3.88
C ILE A 46 2.21 0.70 4.09
N ASP A 47 2.56 1.39 5.16
CA ASP A 47 3.92 1.64 5.59
C ASP A 47 4.63 0.31 5.98
N ALA A 48 5.89 0.17 5.60
CA ALA A 48 6.63 -1.08 5.74
C ALA A 48 7.01 -1.41 7.19
N GLU A 49 7.20 -0.38 8.03
CA GLU A 49 7.71 -0.53 9.40
C GLU A 49 6.57 -0.60 10.42
N THR A 50 5.65 0.34 10.32
CA THR A 50 4.51 0.50 11.25
C THR A 50 3.33 -0.38 10.85
N LEU A 51 3.25 -0.82 9.60
CA LEU A 51 2.14 -1.60 9.03
C LEU A 51 0.80 -0.86 9.11
N ARG A 52 0.85 0.48 9.07
CA ARG A 52 -0.32 1.38 9.12
C ARG A 52 -0.51 2.11 7.79
N PRO A 53 -1.72 2.60 7.52
CA PRO A 53 -1.97 3.46 6.36
C PRO A 53 -1.17 4.76 6.42
N GLY A 54 -0.56 5.13 5.29
CA GLY A 54 0.25 6.34 5.14
C GLY A 54 0.40 6.72 3.66
N HIS A 55 1.37 7.58 3.36
CA HIS A 55 1.67 8.05 2.00
C HIS A 55 3.12 7.77 1.56
N ASP A 56 4.02 7.49 2.49
CA ASP A 56 5.44 7.21 2.31
C ASP A 56 5.84 5.98 3.15
N GLY A 57 7.13 5.62 3.12
CA GLY A 57 7.66 4.46 3.85
C GLY A 57 7.12 3.10 3.40
N PHE A 58 6.44 3.05 2.25
CA PHE A 58 5.78 1.85 1.78
C PHE A 58 6.75 0.91 1.04
N PRO A 59 6.54 -0.41 1.10
CA PRO A 59 7.33 -1.35 0.33
C PRO A 59 6.83 -1.43 -1.12
N ALA A 60 7.75 -1.32 -2.08
CA ALA A 60 7.49 -1.51 -3.49
C ALA A 60 8.14 -2.81 -4.01
N PHE A 61 7.36 -3.57 -4.78
CA PHE A 61 7.72 -4.88 -5.30
C PHE A 61 7.73 -4.88 -6.83
N GLY A 62 8.64 -5.65 -7.43
CA GLY A 62 8.66 -5.83 -8.88
C GLY A 62 7.55 -6.74 -9.42
N SER A 63 6.81 -7.44 -8.55
CA SER A 63 5.72 -8.34 -8.96
C SER A 63 4.54 -8.30 -8.00
N ARG A 64 3.33 -8.54 -8.53
CA ARG A 64 2.10 -8.64 -7.74
C ARG A 64 2.18 -9.77 -6.71
N SER A 65 2.75 -10.91 -7.10
CA SER A 65 2.85 -12.09 -6.25
C SER A 65 3.75 -11.86 -5.04
N ASP A 66 4.84 -11.11 -5.19
CA ASP A 66 5.72 -10.77 -4.06
C ASP A 66 5.03 -9.81 -3.10
N CYS A 67 4.30 -8.83 -3.63
CA CYS A 67 3.48 -7.91 -2.82
C CYS A 67 2.40 -8.68 -2.02
N LEU A 68 1.64 -9.57 -2.67
CA LEU A 68 0.65 -10.40 -1.99
C LEU A 68 1.27 -11.29 -0.92
N ARG A 69 2.44 -11.89 -1.21
CA ARG A 69 3.16 -12.70 -0.21
C ARG A 69 3.52 -11.86 1.02
N TRP A 70 3.96 -10.62 0.82
CA TRP A 70 4.26 -9.70 1.92
C TRP A 70 3.00 -9.31 2.70
N ILE A 71 1.88 -9.01 2.02
CA ILE A 71 0.59 -8.72 2.67
C ILE A 71 0.15 -9.90 3.54
N MET A 72 0.20 -11.13 2.99
CA MET A 72 -0.17 -12.34 3.73
C MET A 72 0.74 -12.60 4.93
N ALA A 73 2.05 -12.39 4.79
CA ALA A 73 3.00 -12.56 5.88
C ALA A 73 2.77 -11.58 7.05
N ASN A 74 2.24 -10.38 6.76
CA ASN A 74 1.99 -9.31 7.73
C ASN A 74 0.51 -9.13 8.07
N GLN A 75 -0.37 -10.02 7.60
CA GLN A 75 -1.83 -9.83 7.59
C GLN A 75 -2.40 -9.45 8.96
N ARG A 76 -1.89 -10.07 10.04
CA ARG A 76 -2.37 -9.81 11.40
C ARG A 76 -2.12 -8.35 11.80
N ALA A 77 -0.87 -7.90 11.73
CA ALA A 77 -0.50 -6.54 12.13
C ALA A 77 -1.12 -5.49 11.19
N ILE A 78 -1.24 -5.79 9.89
CA ILE A 78 -1.98 -4.95 8.94
C ILE A 78 -3.45 -4.83 9.36
N SER A 79 -4.10 -5.93 9.74
CA SER A 79 -5.52 -5.89 10.17
C SER A 79 -5.72 -5.10 11.47
N GLU A 80 -4.73 -5.10 12.35
CA GLU A 80 -4.72 -4.29 13.57
C GLU A 80 -4.49 -2.79 13.25
N GLY A 81 -3.61 -2.48 12.28
CA GLY A 81 -3.29 -1.10 11.87
C GLY A 81 -4.29 -0.46 10.89
N ALA A 82 -4.98 -1.26 10.09
CA ALA A 82 -5.95 -0.87 9.08
C ALA A 82 -7.29 -1.63 9.28
N PRO A 83 -7.97 -1.44 10.44
CA PRO A 83 -9.11 -2.27 10.83
C PRO A 83 -10.29 -2.13 9.86
N GLY A 84 -10.82 -3.27 9.40
CA GLY A 84 -12.01 -3.29 8.55
C GLY A 84 -11.80 -2.81 7.11
N ALA A 85 -10.58 -2.47 6.73
CA ALA A 85 -10.26 -2.07 5.36
C ALA A 85 -9.68 -3.22 4.54
N HIS A 86 -9.96 -3.21 3.24
CA HIS A 86 -9.45 -4.23 2.32
C HIS A 86 -8.07 -3.83 1.78
N VAL A 87 -7.02 -4.45 2.32
CA VAL A 87 -5.66 -4.27 1.81
C VAL A 87 -5.41 -5.20 0.64
N HIS A 88 -4.92 -4.64 -0.47
CA HIS A 88 -4.68 -5.37 -1.71
C HIS A 88 -3.36 -4.94 -2.35
N ALA A 89 -2.87 -5.76 -3.29
CA ALA A 89 -1.70 -5.42 -4.11
C ALA A 89 -2.15 -4.59 -5.31
N ALA A 90 -1.87 -3.28 -5.29
CA ALA A 90 -2.18 -2.35 -6.36
C ALA A 90 -0.96 -2.08 -7.24
N ARG A 91 -1.18 -1.72 -8.51
CA ARG A 91 -0.10 -1.16 -9.34
C ARG A 91 0.10 0.30 -8.95
N LEU A 92 1.32 0.69 -8.60
CA LEU A 92 1.61 2.02 -8.06
C LEU A 92 1.24 3.15 -9.03
N ASP A 93 1.52 2.97 -10.32
CA ASP A 93 1.20 3.95 -11.37
C ASP A 93 -0.31 4.21 -11.46
N ALA A 94 -1.10 3.15 -11.58
CA ALA A 94 -2.56 3.25 -11.65
C ALA A 94 -3.16 3.76 -10.33
N TRP A 95 -2.64 3.28 -9.20
CA TRP A 95 -3.10 3.67 -7.87
C TRP A 95 -2.89 5.16 -7.60
N MET A 96 -1.73 5.71 -7.91
CA MET A 96 -1.45 7.14 -7.73
C MET A 96 -2.38 8.02 -8.57
N LEU A 97 -2.65 7.58 -9.80
CA LEU A 97 -3.56 8.27 -10.73
C LEU A 97 -5.05 8.07 -10.40
N GLY A 98 -5.39 7.17 -9.46
CA GLY A 98 -6.78 6.84 -9.12
C GLY A 98 -7.50 6.06 -10.22
N LEU A 99 -6.74 5.30 -11.02
CA LEU A 99 -7.23 4.47 -12.11
C LEU A 99 -7.48 3.01 -11.68
N ASP A 100 -7.00 2.64 -10.50
CA ASP A 100 -7.23 1.34 -9.86
C ASP A 100 -8.21 1.56 -8.72
N ALA A 101 -9.31 0.80 -8.71
CA ALA A 101 -10.34 0.84 -7.66
C ALA A 101 -10.46 -0.53 -7.01
N ILE A 102 -10.77 -0.55 -5.71
CA ILE A 102 -11.01 -1.78 -4.93
C ILE A 102 -12.37 -2.38 -5.25
#